data_AF-A0A0U2XHI2-F1
#
_entry.id   AF-A0A0U2XHI2-F1
#
_cell.length_a   1.000
_cell.length_b   1.000
_cell.length_c   1.000
_cell.angle_alpha   90.00
_cell.angle_beta   90.00
_cell.angle_gamma   90.00
#
_symmetry.space_group_name_H-M   'P 1'
#
loop_
_entity.id
_entity.type
_entity.pdbx_description
1 polymer ?
#
loop_
_entity_poly.entity_id
_entity_poly.type
_entity_poly.pdbx_seq_one_letter_code
_entity_poly.pdbx_strand_id
1 'polypeptide(L)'
;MVYQVNIIKERFKKYKLYFLNLLFIAMAWSLYFLFFNSFYKEAAFYIDKKAGIVIQLLFLTTYYLDAILVYIALAFILLTIHQLIIVYFFINEQKKLTVNKKVQPIIWLFLFLFIICLIGLMANLIWPLFLLTLVFSSTVVYIIYVATKYIYEDTQNLYENNENIKLEGPFKTKEEAQAYVSEFDCYWKDYFDKKGFSIHSNIELDDSNNYFVYLYTISKNN
;
A
#
# COMPACT_ATOMS: atom_id res chain seq x y z
N MET A 1 15.63 25.28 -14.83
CA MET A 1 16.10 24.02 -15.45
C MET A 1 16.54 22.98 -14.40
N VAL A 2 17.34 23.34 -13.38
CA VAL A 2 17.79 22.44 -12.29
C VAL A 2 16.63 21.81 -11.50
N TYR A 3 15.55 22.55 -11.26
CA TYR A 3 14.37 22.07 -10.53
C TYR A 3 13.61 20.93 -11.26
N GLN A 4 13.51 21.00 -12.59
CA GLN A 4 12.84 19.95 -13.37
C GLN A 4 13.66 18.65 -13.47
N VAL A 5 14.99 18.76 -13.48
CA VAL A 5 15.88 17.59 -13.48
C VAL A 5 15.76 16.78 -12.18
N ASN A 6 15.64 17.45 -11.03
CA ASN A 6 15.45 16.77 -9.74
C ASN A 6 14.11 16.04 -9.65
N ILE A 7 13.01 16.65 -10.13
CA ILE A 7 11.68 16.03 -10.14
C ILE A 7 11.64 14.77 -11.00
N ILE A 8 12.32 14.77 -12.15
CA ILE A 8 12.40 13.60 -13.05
C ILE A 8 13.21 12.47 -12.41
N LYS A 9 14.33 12.80 -11.75
CA LYS A 9 15.21 11.83 -11.06
C LYS A 9 14.49 11.14 -9.91
N GLU A 10 13.75 11.89 -9.10
CA GLU A 10 12.96 11.34 -7.99
C GLU A 10 11.80 10.46 -8.47
N ARG A 11 11.08 10.88 -9.51
CA ARG A 11 10.03 10.05 -10.11
C ARG A 11 10.60 8.73 -10.61
N PHE A 12 11.72 8.75 -11.34
CA PHE A 12 12.35 7.53 -11.87
C PHE A 12 12.82 6.58 -10.75
N LYS A 13 13.39 7.11 -9.67
CA LYS A 13 13.78 6.33 -8.48
C LYS A 13 12.58 5.65 -7.83
N LYS A 14 11.43 6.33 -7.74
CA LYS A 14 10.19 5.77 -7.18
C LYS A 14 9.68 4.59 -8.01
N TYR A 15 9.56 4.72 -9.33
CA TYR A 15 9.11 3.63 -10.22
C TYR A 15 10.06 2.43 -10.20
N LYS A 16 11.37 2.68 -10.13
CA LYS A 16 12.37 1.62 -9.98
C LYS A 16 12.17 0.82 -8.70
N LEU A 17 11.87 1.48 -7.58
CA LEU A 17 11.62 0.80 -6.30
C LEU A 17 10.37 -0.10 -6.35
N TYR A 18 9.27 0.38 -6.94
CA TYR A 18 8.06 -0.45 -7.10
C TYR A 18 8.35 -1.71 -7.92
N PHE A 19 9.04 -1.56 -9.04
CA PHE A 19 9.37 -2.70 -9.91
C PHE A 19 10.32 -3.69 -9.23
N LEU A 20 11.31 -3.18 -8.48
CA LEU A 20 12.25 -4.02 -7.73
C LEU A 20 11.55 -4.82 -6.63
N ASN A 21 10.61 -4.19 -5.90
CA ASN A 21 9.79 -4.89 -4.91
C ASN A 21 8.91 -5.97 -5.55
N LEU A 22 8.33 -5.69 -6.73
CA LEU A 22 7.50 -6.66 -7.44
C LEU A 22 8.34 -7.86 -7.87
N LEU A 23 9.50 -7.60 -8.47
CA LEU A 23 10.42 -8.64 -8.90
C LEU A 23 10.88 -9.50 -7.72
N PHE A 24 11.24 -8.88 -6.60
CA PHE A 24 11.64 -9.57 -5.38
C PHE A 24 10.52 -10.48 -4.86
N ILE A 25 9.30 -9.97 -4.73
CA ILE A 25 8.14 -10.77 -4.29
C ILE A 25 7.88 -11.92 -5.27
N ALA A 26 7.90 -11.67 -6.57
CA ALA A 26 7.66 -12.69 -7.59
C ALA A 26 8.71 -13.81 -7.53
N MET A 27 9.99 -13.45 -7.35
CA MET A 27 11.07 -14.42 -7.16
C MET A 27 10.91 -15.23 -5.87
N ALA A 28 10.58 -14.57 -4.75
CA ALA A 28 10.36 -15.22 -3.47
C ALA A 28 9.21 -16.24 -3.55
N TRP A 29 8.07 -15.86 -4.13
CA TRP A 29 6.95 -16.78 -4.36
C TRP A 29 7.31 -17.91 -5.31
N SER A 30 8.04 -17.62 -6.38
CA SER A 30 8.45 -18.66 -7.34
C SER A 30 9.35 -19.70 -6.68
N LEU A 31 10.36 -19.26 -5.92
CA LEU A 31 11.23 -20.16 -5.16
C LEU A 31 10.42 -20.96 -4.15
N TYR A 32 9.57 -20.30 -3.36
CA TYR A 32 8.68 -20.96 -2.40
C TYR A 32 7.85 -22.07 -3.07
N PHE A 33 7.15 -21.77 -4.16
CA PHE A 33 6.33 -22.75 -4.87
C PHE A 33 7.14 -23.88 -5.49
N LEU A 34 8.34 -23.62 -6.01
CA LEU A 34 9.22 -24.66 -6.55
C LEU A 34 9.59 -25.68 -5.46
N PHE A 35 10.06 -25.21 -4.31
CA PHE A 35 10.43 -26.09 -3.19
C PHE A 35 9.21 -26.78 -2.58
N PHE A 36 8.14 -26.03 -2.33
CA PHE A 36 6.91 -26.58 -1.76
C PHE A 36 6.29 -27.64 -2.68
N ASN A 37 6.26 -27.42 -3.99
CA ASN A 37 5.71 -28.40 -4.94
C ASN A 37 6.55 -29.67 -5.00
N SER A 38 7.88 -29.56 -4.92
CA SER A 38 8.76 -30.73 -4.85
C SER A 38 8.46 -31.57 -3.60
N PHE A 39 8.45 -30.91 -2.44
CA PHE A 39 8.10 -31.55 -1.16
C PHE A 39 6.69 -32.16 -1.20
N TYR A 40 5.70 -31.39 -1.65
CA TYR A 40 4.30 -31.81 -1.63
C TYR A 40 4.05 -33.01 -2.54
N LYS A 41 4.70 -33.08 -3.70
CA LYS A 41 4.60 -34.24 -4.59
C LYS A 41 5.11 -35.52 -3.94
N GLU A 42 6.23 -35.43 -3.24
CA GLU A 42 6.81 -36.56 -2.52
C GLU A 42 5.90 -37.01 -1.37
N ALA A 43 5.45 -36.06 -0.53
CA ALA A 43 4.58 -36.36 0.59
C ALA A 43 3.21 -36.91 0.15
N ALA A 44 2.64 -36.35 -0.93
CA ALA A 44 1.32 -36.75 -1.44
C ALA A 44 1.34 -38.08 -2.23
N PHE A 45 2.51 -38.56 -2.66
CA PHE A 45 2.63 -39.84 -3.36
C PHE A 45 2.18 -41.02 -2.49
N TYR A 46 2.46 -40.95 -1.19
CA TYR A 46 2.16 -42.04 -0.24
C TYR A 46 0.73 -42.02 0.31
N ILE A 47 -0.09 -41.03 -0.08
CA ILE A 47 -1.45 -40.87 0.40
C ILE A 47 -2.41 -41.76 -0.41
N ASP A 48 -3.27 -42.50 0.27
CA ASP A 48 -4.40 -43.15 -0.38
C ASP A 48 -5.43 -42.11 -0.87
N LYS A 49 -5.49 -41.94 -2.19
CA LYS A 49 -6.38 -40.99 -2.87
C LYS A 49 -7.86 -41.34 -2.71
N LYS A 50 -8.20 -42.56 -2.30
CA LYS A 50 -9.58 -43.00 -2.06
C LYS A 50 -10.07 -42.64 -0.65
N ALA A 51 -9.16 -42.30 0.26
CA ALA A 51 -9.52 -41.87 1.62
C ALA A 51 -10.17 -40.47 1.60
N GLY A 52 -10.98 -40.16 2.62
CA GLY A 52 -11.53 -38.82 2.78
C GLY A 52 -10.45 -37.77 3.07
N ILE A 53 -10.72 -36.49 2.75
CA ILE A 53 -9.75 -35.38 2.89
C ILE A 53 -9.15 -35.27 4.30
N VAL A 54 -9.97 -35.51 5.34
CA VAL A 54 -9.51 -35.44 6.73
C VAL A 54 -8.49 -36.53 7.03
N ILE A 55 -8.68 -37.74 6.49
CA ILE A 55 -7.76 -38.87 6.67
C ILE A 55 -6.46 -38.60 5.92
N GLN A 56 -6.55 -38.07 4.70
CA GLN A 56 -5.37 -37.70 3.91
C GLN A 56 -4.56 -36.60 4.59
N LEU A 57 -5.23 -35.59 5.15
CA LEU A 57 -4.58 -34.52 5.91
C LEU A 57 -3.96 -35.06 7.20
N LEU A 58 -4.66 -35.93 7.93
CA LEU A 58 -4.15 -36.57 9.15
C LEU A 58 -2.89 -37.39 8.86
N PHE A 59 -2.85 -38.10 7.74
CA PHE A 59 -1.65 -38.81 7.30
C PHE A 59 -0.49 -37.84 7.08
N LEU A 60 -0.70 -36.77 6.31
CA LEU A 60 0.32 -35.76 6.06
C LEU A 60 0.84 -35.13 7.34
N THR A 61 -0.04 -34.75 8.26
CA THR A 61 0.34 -34.14 9.54
C THR A 61 0.93 -35.15 10.53
N THR A 62 0.73 -36.45 10.35
CA THR A 62 1.35 -37.46 11.22
C THR A 62 2.80 -37.72 10.80
N TYR A 63 3.07 -37.78 9.49
CA TYR A 63 4.38 -38.22 8.97
C TYR A 63 5.28 -37.07 8.50
N TYR A 64 4.72 -35.91 8.16
CA TYR A 64 5.45 -34.79 7.55
C TYR A 64 5.25 -33.47 8.29
N LEU A 65 4.80 -33.49 9.55
CA LEU A 65 4.43 -32.28 10.29
C LEU A 65 5.52 -31.22 10.28
N ASP A 66 6.75 -31.61 10.62
CA ASP A 66 7.87 -30.67 10.77
C ASP A 66 8.14 -29.93 9.45
N ALA A 67 8.18 -30.66 8.34
CA ALA A 67 8.35 -30.06 7.02
C ALA A 67 7.16 -29.15 6.65
N ILE A 68 5.93 -29.59 6.90
CA ILE A 68 4.72 -28.80 6.67
C ILE A 68 4.76 -27.49 7.46
N LEU A 69 5.17 -27.51 8.73
CA LEU A 69 5.28 -26.33 9.58
C LEU A 69 6.32 -25.34 9.05
N VAL A 70 7.46 -25.81 8.53
CA VAL A 70 8.46 -24.94 7.89
C VAL A 70 7.86 -24.20 6.69
N TYR A 71 7.17 -24.91 5.80
CA TYR A 71 6.53 -24.27 4.64
C TYR A 71 5.40 -23.32 5.05
N ILE A 72 4.61 -23.67 6.06
CA ILE A 72 3.58 -22.78 6.62
C ILE A 72 4.21 -21.50 7.18
N ALA A 73 5.31 -21.60 7.94
CA ALA A 73 5.99 -20.45 8.51
C ALA A 73 6.58 -19.54 7.41
N LEU A 74 7.18 -20.13 6.37
CA LEU A 74 7.67 -19.38 5.21
C LEU A 74 6.53 -18.69 4.45
N ALA A 75 5.41 -19.39 4.25
CA ALA A 75 4.21 -18.81 3.64
C ALA A 75 3.65 -17.65 4.47
N PHE A 76 3.60 -17.79 5.80
CA PHE A 76 3.17 -16.73 6.70
C PHE A 76 4.00 -15.45 6.51
N ILE A 77 5.33 -15.58 6.48
CA ILE A 77 6.23 -14.44 6.27
C ILE A 77 6.00 -13.82 4.88
N LEU A 78 5.92 -14.64 3.83
CA LEU A 78 5.68 -14.14 2.47
C LEU A 78 4.33 -13.44 2.33
N LEU A 79 3.25 -14.00 2.88
CA LEU A 79 1.92 -13.40 2.90
C LEU A 79 1.94 -12.06 3.62
N THR A 80 2.56 -12.02 4.80
CA THR A 80 2.64 -10.80 5.63
C THR A 80 3.40 -9.71 4.90
N ILE A 81 4.58 -10.01 4.35
CA ILE A 81 5.40 -9.04 3.60
C ILE A 81 4.65 -8.56 2.35
N HIS A 82 4.01 -9.46 1.59
CA HIS A 82 3.28 -9.09 0.38
C HIS A 82 2.10 -8.16 0.70
N GLN A 83 1.32 -8.49 1.72
CA GLN A 83 0.22 -7.64 2.20
C GLN A 83 0.71 -6.29 2.72
N LEU A 84 1.80 -6.25 3.50
CA LEU A 84 2.41 -4.98 3.97
C LEU A 84 2.84 -4.09 2.81
N ILE A 85 3.42 -4.67 1.76
CA ILE A 85 3.84 -3.91 0.57
C ILE A 85 2.62 -3.33 -0.15
N ILE A 86 1.53 -4.09 -0.29
CA ILE A 86 0.27 -3.58 -0.86
C ILE A 86 -0.28 -2.43 -0.01
N VAL A 87 -0.36 -2.59 1.31
CA VAL A 87 -0.86 -1.55 2.24
C VAL A 87 0.02 -0.30 2.19
N TYR A 88 1.34 -0.46 2.21
CA TYR A 88 2.30 0.64 2.10
C TYR A 88 2.08 1.45 0.82
N PHE A 89 1.89 0.77 -0.31
CA PHE A 89 1.61 1.45 -1.58
C PHE A 89 0.25 2.13 -1.60
N PHE A 90 -0.76 1.51 -1.02
CA PHE A 90 -2.10 2.09 -0.91
C PHE A 90 -2.07 3.40 -0.10
N ILE A 91 -1.44 3.40 1.08
CA ILE A 91 -1.29 4.59 1.93
C ILE A 91 -0.51 5.68 1.18
N ASN A 92 0.62 5.33 0.56
CA ASN A 92 1.50 6.31 -0.09
C ASN A 92 0.89 6.94 -1.35
N GLU A 93 -0.01 6.25 -2.05
CA GLU A 93 -0.74 6.82 -3.18
C GLU A 93 -1.97 7.63 -2.73
N GLN A 94 -2.65 7.26 -1.63
CA GLN A 94 -3.76 8.06 -1.10
C GLN A 94 -3.33 9.44 -0.59
N LYS A 95 -2.10 9.57 -0.06
CA LYS A 95 -1.54 10.87 0.35
C LYS A 95 -1.39 11.88 -0.80
N LYS A 96 -1.50 11.45 -2.06
CA LYS A 96 -1.35 12.33 -3.23
C LYS A 96 -2.72 12.63 -3.81
N LEU A 97 -3.19 13.88 -3.61
CA LEU A 97 -4.48 14.41 -4.13
C LEU A 97 -4.68 14.18 -5.65
N THR A 98 -3.60 13.98 -6.39
CA THR A 98 -3.63 13.44 -7.76
C THR A 98 -3.09 12.02 -7.76
N VAL A 99 -4.00 11.04 -7.75
CA VAL A 99 -3.65 9.64 -8.04
C VAL A 99 -2.94 9.63 -9.39
N ASN A 100 -1.64 9.37 -9.38
CA ASN A 100 -0.89 9.32 -10.62
C ASN A 100 -1.37 8.08 -11.37
N LYS A 101 -2.18 8.27 -12.43
CA LYS A 101 -2.77 7.19 -13.24
C LYS A 101 -1.74 6.13 -13.69
N LYS A 102 -0.45 6.48 -13.68
CA LYS A 102 0.68 5.59 -14.00
C LYS A 102 1.05 4.58 -12.90
N VAL A 103 0.69 4.82 -11.63
CA VAL A 103 1.02 3.91 -10.50
C VAL A 103 -0.08 2.89 -10.22
N GLN A 104 -1.34 3.22 -10.54
CA GLN A 104 -2.48 2.29 -10.46
C GLN A 104 -2.25 0.92 -11.10
N PRO A 105 -1.73 0.79 -12.35
CA PRO A 105 -1.54 -0.52 -12.96
C PRO A 105 -0.52 -1.39 -12.21
N ILE A 106 0.47 -0.77 -11.55
CA ILE A 106 1.47 -1.52 -10.76
C ILE A 106 0.82 -2.11 -9.51
N ILE A 107 -0.03 -1.34 -8.81
CA ILE A 107 -0.77 -1.84 -7.64
C ILE A 107 -1.68 -3.01 -8.04
N TRP A 108 -2.38 -2.89 -9.17
CA TRP A 108 -3.18 -3.98 -9.73
C TRP A 108 -2.34 -5.23 -10.01
N LEU A 109 -1.12 -5.07 -10.50
CA LEU A 109 -0.21 -6.19 -10.74
C LEU A 109 0.23 -6.89 -9.45
N PHE A 110 0.49 -6.15 -8.36
CA PHE A 110 0.74 -6.74 -7.04
C PHE A 110 -0.48 -7.52 -6.52
N LEU A 111 -1.68 -6.94 -6.61
CA LEU A 111 -2.91 -7.61 -6.21
C LEU A 111 -3.17 -8.88 -7.02
N PHE A 112 -2.97 -8.81 -8.34
CA PHE A 112 -3.11 -9.95 -9.23
C PHE A 112 -2.13 -11.06 -8.88
N LEU A 113 -0.86 -10.73 -8.66
CA LEU A 113 0.15 -11.68 -8.21
C LEU A 113 -0.23 -12.30 -6.87
N PHE A 114 -0.71 -11.50 -5.91
CA PHE A 114 -1.16 -11.98 -4.61
C PHE A 114 -2.29 -13.02 -4.74
N ILE A 115 -3.30 -12.74 -5.57
CA ILE A 115 -4.41 -13.67 -5.81
C ILE A 115 -3.92 -14.97 -6.44
N ILE A 116 -3.02 -14.92 -7.43
CA ILE A 116 -2.43 -16.13 -8.02
C ILE A 116 -1.72 -16.98 -6.96
N CYS A 117 -0.94 -16.34 -6.08
CA CYS A 117 -0.25 -17.04 -5.00
C CYS A 117 -1.26 -17.66 -4.02
N LEU A 118 -2.34 -16.97 -3.66
CA LEU A 118 -3.39 -17.54 -2.82
C LEU A 118 -4.03 -18.77 -3.46
N ILE A 119 -4.38 -18.71 -4.75
CA ILE A 119 -4.94 -19.86 -5.46
C ILE A 119 -3.95 -21.04 -5.43
N GLY A 120 -2.65 -20.78 -5.65
CA GLY A 120 -1.61 -21.80 -5.56
C GLY A 120 -1.52 -22.46 -4.18
N LEU A 121 -1.62 -21.68 -3.10
CA LEU A 121 -1.66 -22.18 -1.72
C LEU A 121 -2.94 -22.97 -1.41
N MET A 122 -4.05 -22.68 -2.08
CA MET A 122 -5.31 -23.39 -1.90
C MET A 122 -5.43 -24.66 -2.76
N ALA A 123 -4.57 -24.84 -3.76
CA ALA A 123 -4.63 -25.94 -4.72
C ALA A 123 -3.93 -27.24 -4.24
N ASN A 124 -3.96 -27.54 -2.94
CA ASN A 124 -3.31 -28.72 -2.34
C ASN A 124 -4.06 -29.20 -1.10
N LEU A 125 -3.82 -30.43 -0.64
CA LEU A 125 -4.53 -31.02 0.51
C LEU A 125 -4.28 -30.30 1.84
N ILE A 126 -3.20 -29.53 1.93
CA ILE A 126 -2.77 -28.79 3.13
C ILE A 126 -3.43 -27.39 3.17
N TRP A 127 -4.28 -27.05 2.19
CA TRP A 127 -4.96 -25.76 2.08
C TRP A 127 -5.66 -25.27 3.37
N PRO A 128 -6.25 -26.11 4.25
CA PRO A 128 -6.87 -25.61 5.47
C PRO A 128 -5.86 -24.93 6.40
N LEU A 129 -4.62 -25.42 6.43
CA LEU A 129 -3.55 -24.81 7.22
C LEU A 129 -3.08 -23.49 6.59
N PHE A 130 -3.02 -23.41 5.26
CA PHE A 130 -2.72 -22.16 4.57
C PHE A 130 -3.84 -21.12 4.74
N LEU A 131 -5.10 -21.55 4.85
CA LEU A 131 -6.21 -20.65 5.14
C LEU A 131 -6.06 -20.03 6.53
N LEU A 132 -5.74 -20.84 7.55
CA LEU A 132 -5.44 -20.32 8.89
C LEU A 132 -4.27 -19.34 8.85
N THR A 133 -3.24 -19.68 8.10
CA THR A 133 -2.05 -18.83 7.90
C THR A 133 -2.43 -17.47 7.28
N LEU A 134 -3.32 -17.47 6.29
CA LEU A 134 -3.82 -16.25 5.66
C LEU A 134 -4.57 -15.37 6.65
N VAL A 135 -5.42 -15.95 7.50
CA VAL A 135 -6.16 -15.21 8.54
C VAL A 135 -5.18 -14.59 9.55
N PHE A 136 -4.20 -15.36 10.03
CA PHE A 136 -3.19 -14.85 10.95
C PHE A 136 -2.36 -13.72 10.33
N SER A 137 -1.86 -13.91 9.10
CA SER A 137 -1.12 -12.88 8.37
C SER A 137 -1.93 -11.60 8.24
N SER A 138 -3.19 -11.73 7.80
CA SER A 138 -4.07 -10.58 7.60
C SER A 138 -4.37 -9.86 8.91
N THR A 139 -4.50 -10.60 10.02
CA THR A 139 -4.68 -10.03 11.36
C THR A 139 -3.47 -9.21 11.78
N VAL A 140 -2.25 -9.74 11.60
CA VAL A 140 -1.01 -9.01 11.90
C VAL A 140 -0.90 -7.74 11.08
N VAL A 141 -1.15 -7.83 9.77
CA VAL A 141 -1.11 -6.66 8.87
C VAL A 141 -2.16 -5.63 9.26
N TYR A 142 -3.36 -6.06 9.64
CA TYR A 142 -4.40 -5.16 10.11
C TYR A 142 -4.01 -4.43 11.40
N ILE A 143 -3.44 -5.15 12.39
CA ILE A 143 -2.94 -4.53 13.63
C ILE A 143 -1.86 -3.50 13.30
N ILE A 144 -0.91 -3.84 12.43
CA ILE A 144 0.15 -2.90 12.00
C ILE A 144 -0.47 -1.69 11.30
N TYR A 145 -1.44 -1.90 10.40
CA TYR A 145 -2.14 -0.83 9.70
C TYR A 145 -2.85 0.12 10.67
N VAL A 146 -3.62 -0.41 11.63
CA VAL A 146 -4.34 0.39 12.63
C VAL A 146 -3.37 1.11 13.55
N ALA A 147 -2.35 0.43 14.07
CA ALA A 147 -1.34 1.05 14.92
C ALA A 147 -0.60 2.18 14.18
N THR A 148 -0.22 1.93 12.93
CA THR A 148 0.43 2.93 12.08
C THR A 148 -0.51 4.11 11.85
N LYS A 149 -1.75 3.86 11.45
CA LYS A 149 -2.76 4.91 11.23
C LYS A 149 -2.98 5.75 12.49
N TYR A 150 -3.16 5.12 13.64
CA TYR A 150 -3.36 5.80 14.91
C TYR A 150 -2.14 6.64 15.30
N ILE A 151 -0.93 6.09 15.17
CA ILE A 151 0.32 6.85 15.38
C ILE A 151 0.37 8.05 14.44
N TYR A 152 0.08 7.90 13.14
CA TYR A 152 0.11 9.02 12.19
C TYR A 152 -1.01 10.06 12.41
N GLU A 153 -2.17 9.65 12.93
CA GLU A 153 -3.25 10.57 13.30
C GLU A 153 -2.94 11.34 14.60
N ASP A 154 -2.23 10.71 15.54
CA ASP A 154 -1.85 11.28 16.83
C ASP A 154 -0.53 12.08 16.77
N THR A 155 0.41 11.70 15.91
CA THR A 155 1.65 12.45 15.61
C THR A 155 1.45 13.39 14.43
N GLN A 156 1.11 14.65 14.74
CA GLN A 156 1.30 15.94 14.04
C GLN A 156 2.09 16.06 12.70
N ASN A 157 2.05 15.12 11.75
CA ASN A 157 2.72 15.22 10.43
C ASN A 157 1.72 15.06 9.28
N LEU A 158 0.60 15.79 9.33
CA LEU A 158 -0.37 15.84 8.23
C LEU A 158 -0.01 16.86 7.15
N TYR A 159 0.93 17.76 7.42
CA TYR A 159 1.30 18.84 6.51
C TYR A 159 2.84 18.95 6.41
N GLU A 160 3.38 18.80 5.21
CA GLU A 160 4.76 19.14 4.86
C GLU A 160 4.87 20.62 4.46
N ASN A 161 6.06 21.21 4.58
CA ASN A 161 6.30 22.58 4.10
C ASN A 161 6.04 22.67 2.59
N ASN A 162 5.23 23.64 2.14
CA ASN A 162 4.67 23.76 0.78
C ASN A 162 3.71 22.63 0.37
N GLU A 163 3.09 21.91 1.30
CA GLU A 163 2.05 20.94 0.95
C GLU A 163 0.76 21.67 0.53
N ASN A 164 0.27 21.36 -0.66
CA ASN A 164 -1.01 21.83 -1.17
C ASN A 164 -2.15 21.19 -0.37
N ILE A 165 -2.83 21.99 0.44
CA ILE A 165 -3.95 21.62 1.29
C ILE A 165 -5.20 21.43 0.43
N LYS A 166 -5.42 22.33 -0.54
CA LYS A 166 -6.67 22.39 -1.31
C LYS A 166 -6.49 23.13 -2.63
N LEU A 167 -7.15 22.62 -3.67
CA LEU A 167 -7.38 23.32 -4.94
C LEU A 167 -8.87 23.58 -5.07
N GLU A 168 -9.26 24.85 -5.21
CA GLU A 168 -10.66 25.24 -5.39
C GLU A 168 -10.85 26.08 -6.65
N GLY A 169 -11.98 25.90 -7.32
CA GLY A 169 -12.36 26.60 -8.55
C GLY A 169 -13.22 25.70 -9.44
N PRO A 170 -13.58 26.15 -10.65
CA PRO A 170 -13.27 27.46 -11.22
C PRO A 170 -14.13 28.59 -10.65
N PHE A 171 -13.50 29.73 -10.32
CA PHE A 171 -14.18 30.99 -9.99
C PHE A 171 -14.24 31.89 -11.22
N LYS A 172 -15.32 32.67 -11.37
CA LYS A 172 -15.51 33.54 -12.55
C LYS A 172 -14.78 34.86 -12.39
N THR A 173 -14.58 35.32 -11.16
CA THR A 173 -13.94 36.59 -10.85
C THR A 173 -12.80 36.40 -9.86
N LYS A 174 -11.84 37.34 -9.87
CA LYS A 174 -10.72 37.33 -8.93
C LYS A 174 -11.21 37.61 -7.50
N GLU A 175 -12.26 38.41 -7.39
CA GLU A 175 -12.91 38.80 -6.14
C GLU A 175 -13.55 37.59 -5.46
N GLU A 176 -14.22 36.72 -6.21
CA GLU A 176 -14.75 35.44 -5.70
C GLU A 176 -13.64 34.54 -5.16
N ALA A 177 -12.54 34.40 -5.91
CA ALA A 177 -11.37 33.62 -5.48
C ALA A 177 -10.72 34.19 -4.22
N GLN A 178 -10.62 35.52 -4.10
CA GLN A 178 -10.08 36.20 -2.91
C GLN A 178 -11.00 36.09 -1.69
N ALA A 179 -12.31 36.18 -1.89
CA ALA A 179 -13.30 35.98 -0.84
C ALA A 179 -13.20 34.57 -0.26
N TYR A 180 -13.07 33.55 -1.12
CA TYR A 180 -12.87 32.17 -0.70
C TYR A 180 -11.58 31.98 0.12
N VAL A 181 -10.45 32.55 -0.33
CA VAL A 181 -9.19 32.52 0.44
C VAL A 181 -9.39 33.11 1.83
N SER A 182 -10.06 34.26 1.92
CA SER A 182 -10.28 34.98 3.17
C SER A 182 -11.17 34.20 4.13
N GLU A 183 -12.23 33.56 3.62
CA GLU A 183 -13.12 32.70 4.40
C GLU A 183 -12.38 31.45 4.90
N PHE A 184 -11.60 30.82 4.03
CA PHE A 184 -10.80 29.64 4.38
C PHE A 184 -9.76 29.99 5.44
N ASP A 185 -9.02 31.08 5.27
CA ASP A 185 -8.03 31.52 6.26
C ASP A 185 -8.71 31.85 7.59
N CYS A 186 -9.81 32.60 7.58
CA CYS A 186 -10.57 32.93 8.79
C CYS A 186 -11.01 31.68 9.58
N TYR A 187 -11.52 30.67 8.88
CA TYR A 187 -12.03 29.46 9.52
C TYR A 187 -10.91 28.52 10.00
N TRP A 188 -9.82 28.41 9.24
CA TRP A 188 -8.80 27.39 9.47
C TRP A 188 -7.51 27.90 10.13
N LYS A 189 -7.30 29.21 10.22
CA LYS A 189 -6.07 29.81 10.76
C LYS A 189 -5.69 29.27 12.13
N ASP A 190 -6.61 29.25 13.08
CA ASP A 190 -6.34 28.77 14.45
C ASP A 190 -5.93 27.30 14.48
N TYR A 191 -6.46 26.48 13.57
CA TYR A 191 -6.12 25.07 13.46
C TYR A 191 -4.69 24.87 12.96
N PHE A 192 -4.29 25.58 11.89
CA PHE A 192 -2.96 25.48 11.32
C PHE A 192 -1.90 26.17 12.20
N ASP A 193 -2.25 27.29 12.84
CA ASP A 193 -1.37 28.00 13.77
C ASP A 193 -0.99 27.13 14.97
N LYS A 194 -1.96 26.42 15.57
CA LYS A 194 -1.71 25.46 16.66
C LYS A 194 -0.82 24.29 16.25
N LYS A 195 -0.76 23.99 14.95
CA LYS A 195 0.09 22.94 14.37
C LYS A 195 1.45 23.47 13.88
N GLY A 196 1.74 24.76 14.04
CA GLY A 196 3.02 25.36 13.64
C GLY A 196 3.13 25.65 12.13
N PHE A 197 2.00 25.78 11.43
CA PHE A 197 1.95 26.11 10.00
C PHE A 197 1.20 27.43 9.77
N SER A 198 1.57 28.18 8.73
CA SER A 198 0.78 29.27 8.16
C SER A 198 0.14 28.84 6.85
N ILE A 199 -1.07 29.30 6.58
CA ILE A 199 -1.77 29.06 5.31
C ILE A 199 -1.36 30.15 4.32
N HIS A 200 -1.01 29.75 3.11
CA HIS A 200 -0.72 30.64 1.99
C HIS A 200 -1.59 30.27 0.79
N SER A 201 -1.90 31.25 -0.04
CA SER A 201 -2.73 31.08 -1.23
C SER A 201 -2.02 31.60 -2.47
N ASN A 202 -2.14 30.88 -3.59
CA ASN A 202 -1.86 31.41 -4.92
C ASN A 202 -3.14 31.38 -5.77
N ILE A 203 -3.43 32.46 -6.49
CA ILE A 203 -4.58 32.55 -7.39
C ILE A 203 -4.06 32.60 -8.82
N GLU A 204 -4.37 31.58 -9.60
CA GLU A 204 -3.93 31.47 -10.99
C GLU A 204 -5.14 31.60 -11.93
N LEU A 205 -4.91 32.22 -13.10
CA LEU A 205 -5.88 32.31 -14.18
C LEU A 205 -5.56 31.22 -15.20
N ASP A 206 -6.54 30.37 -15.49
CA ASP A 206 -6.44 29.32 -16.52
C ASP A 206 -6.68 29.89 -17.93
N ASP A 207 -6.27 29.13 -18.95
CA ASP A 207 -6.43 29.46 -20.38
C ASP A 207 -7.91 29.70 -20.76
N SER A 208 -8.84 29.14 -19.99
CA SER A 208 -10.29 29.34 -20.13
C SER A 208 -10.83 30.60 -19.45
N ASN A 209 -9.94 31.50 -19.00
CA ASN A 209 -10.25 32.75 -18.31
C ASN A 209 -10.99 32.56 -16.96
N ASN A 210 -10.72 31.43 -16.28
CA ASN A 210 -11.28 31.09 -14.98
C ASN A 210 -10.18 31.13 -13.90
N TYR A 211 -10.54 31.52 -12.68
CA TYR A 211 -9.61 31.60 -11.55
C TYR A 211 -9.61 30.32 -10.72
N PHE A 212 -8.43 29.86 -10.32
CA PHE A 212 -8.22 28.74 -9.41
C PHE A 212 -7.39 29.16 -8.20
N VAL A 213 -7.75 28.67 -7.03
CA VAL A 213 -7.08 28.94 -5.77
C VAL A 213 -6.31 27.72 -5.30
N TYR A 214 -5.00 27.87 -5.14
CA TYR A 214 -4.10 26.88 -4.55
C TYR A 214 -3.80 27.31 -3.12
N LEU A 215 -4.27 26.53 -2.14
CA LEU A 215 -3.95 26.73 -0.72
C LEU A 215 -2.85 25.76 -0.31
N TYR A 216 -1.79 26.27 0.31
CA TYR A 216 -0.65 25.48 0.77
C TYR A 216 -0.17 25.93 2.15
N THR A 217 0.48 25.03 2.89
CA THR A 217 1.06 25.35 4.20
C THR A 217 2.51 25.79 4.09
N ILE A 218 2.94 26.69 4.98
CA ILE A 218 4.36 26.99 5.23
C ILE A 218 4.66 26.72 6.70
N SER A 219 5.75 26.00 7.00
CA SER A 219 6.15 25.77 8.39
C SER A 219 6.68 27.06 9.02
N LYS A 220 6.24 27.38 10.24
CA LYS A 220 6.72 28.54 11.00
C LYS A 220 8.11 28.35 11.63
N ASN A 221 8.69 27.15 11.53
CA ASN A 221 9.95 26.77 12.18
C ASN A 221 11.19 26.84 11.25
N ASN A 222 11.14 27.63 10.15
CA ASN A 222 12.29 27.90 9.29
C ASN A 222 12.82 29.32 9.47
#